data_AF-A0A7F5RIZ7-F1
#
_entry.id   AF-A0A7F5RIZ7-F1
#
_cell.length_a   1.000
_cell.length_b   1.000
_cell.length_c   1.000
_cell.angle_alpha   90.00
_cell.angle_beta   90.00
_cell.angle_gamma   90.00
#
_symmetry.space_group_name_H-M   'P 1'
#
loop_
_entity.id
_entity.type
_entity.pdbx_description
1 polymer ?
#
loop_
_entity_poly.entity_id
_entity_poly.type
_entity_poly.pdbx_seq_one_letter_code
_entity_poly.pdbx_strand_id
1 'polypeptide(L)'
;MTSINEAIDDLKVFFKREINNAKRSILYDLEQKINTIKIELSKRPGEIAPSEPWRIIGELLPAMEINKFLELNEILSTDSEKQDALKQIFQLETIGSTNYAADINKILKKLIGKEVQLLYSGCGRMANG
;
A
#
# COMPACT_ATOMS: atom_id res chain seq x y z
N MET A 1 6.09 -13.29 62.16
CA MET A 1 5.61 -12.36 61.11
C MET A 1 6.68 -11.99 60.09
N THR A 2 7.98 -12.20 60.35
CA THR A 2 9.09 -11.83 59.46
C THR A 2 9.14 -12.60 58.13
N SER A 3 8.83 -13.91 58.14
CA SER A 3 8.90 -14.79 56.95
C SER A 3 7.89 -14.45 55.84
N ILE A 4 6.72 -13.88 56.16
CA ILE A 4 5.73 -13.51 55.15
C ILE A 4 6.16 -12.24 54.41
N ASN A 5 6.77 -11.28 55.12
CA ASN A 5 7.26 -10.05 54.50
C ASN A 5 8.44 -10.32 53.56
N GLU A 6 9.35 -11.23 53.95
CA GLU A 6 10.44 -11.69 53.08
C GLU A 6 9.90 -12.36 51.81
N ALA A 7 8.90 -13.24 51.92
CA ALA A 7 8.27 -13.86 50.76
C ALA A 7 7.58 -12.85 49.83
N ILE A 8 6.95 -11.81 50.40
CA ILE A 8 6.33 -10.73 49.62
C ILE A 8 7.39 -9.91 48.89
N ASP A 9 8.52 -9.63 49.52
CA ASP A 9 9.59 -8.85 48.90
C ASP A 9 10.30 -9.64 47.79
N ASP A 10 10.52 -10.94 47.98
CA ASP A 10 11.00 -11.83 46.91
C ASP A 10 10.05 -11.85 45.71
N LEU A 11 8.73 -11.89 45.97
CA LEU A 11 7.71 -11.84 44.91
C LEU A 11 7.76 -10.51 44.14
N LYS A 12 7.94 -9.38 44.84
CA LYS A 12 8.09 -8.06 44.19
C LYS A 12 9.33 -8.01 43.32
N VAL A 13 10.45 -8.54 43.81
CA VAL A 13 11.71 -8.60 43.05
C VAL A 13 11.54 -9.46 41.81
N PHE A 14 10.92 -10.63 41.94
CA PHE A 14 10.61 -11.51 40.82
C PHE A 14 9.75 -10.82 39.76
N PHE A 15 8.59 -10.26 40.14
CA PHE A 15 7.71 -9.57 39.20
C PHE A 15 8.38 -8.37 38.54
N LYS A 16 9.16 -7.59 39.29
CA LYS A 16 9.91 -6.46 38.73
C LYS A 16 10.92 -6.93 37.68
N ARG A 17 11.57 -8.08 37.89
CA ARG A 17 12.49 -8.68 36.92
C ARG A 17 11.75 -9.15 35.67
N GLU A 18 10.65 -9.89 35.82
CA GLU A 18 9.86 -10.39 34.69
C GLU A 18 9.26 -9.25 33.86
N ILE A 19 8.75 -8.19 34.52
CA ILE A 19 8.27 -6.98 33.83
C ILE A 19 9.39 -6.31 33.04
N ASN A 20 10.59 -6.18 33.62
CA ASN A 20 11.72 -5.60 32.92
C ASN A 20 12.19 -6.46 31.74
N ASN A 21 12.14 -7.78 31.86
CA ASN A 21 12.46 -8.70 30.78
C ASN A 21 11.44 -8.59 29.64
N ALA A 22 10.14 -8.59 29.95
CA ALA A 22 9.08 -8.40 28.97
C ALA A 22 9.20 -7.03 28.27
N LYS A 23 9.47 -5.96 29.02
CA LYS A 23 9.70 -4.62 28.47
C LYS A 23 10.87 -4.61 27.47
N ARG A 24 12.00 -5.24 27.80
CA ARG A 24 13.15 -5.34 26.90
C ARG A 24 12.82 -6.11 25.63
N SER A 25 12.12 -7.24 25.77
CA SER A 25 11.67 -8.05 24.64
C SER A 25 10.78 -7.24 23.69
N ILE A 26 9.78 -6.52 24.23
CA ILE A 26 8.88 -5.68 23.45
C ILE A 26 9.64 -4.55 22.74
N LEU A 27 10.57 -3.87 23.44
CA LEU A 27 11.36 -2.80 22.84
C LEU A 27 12.20 -3.31 21.68
N TYR A 28 12.84 -4.46 21.84
CA TYR A 28 13.62 -5.09 20.78
C TYR A 28 12.76 -5.43 19.56
N ASP A 29 11.60 -6.06 19.77
CA ASP A 29 10.66 -6.39 18.68
C ASP A 29 10.16 -5.12 17.96
N LEU A 30 9.90 -4.05 18.71
CA LEU A 30 9.49 -2.77 18.14
C LEU A 30 10.61 -2.12 17.32
N GLU A 31 11.84 -2.11 17.82
CA GLU A 31 13.00 -1.61 17.08
C GLU A 31 13.21 -2.38 15.78
N GLN A 32 13.10 -3.71 15.82
CA GLN A 32 13.20 -4.54 14.63
C GLN A 32 12.09 -4.20 13.61
N LYS A 33 10.83 -4.09 14.05
CA LYS A 33 9.70 -3.71 13.19
C LYS A 33 9.88 -2.31 12.59
N ILE A 34 10.33 -1.35 13.38
CA ILE A 34 10.61 0.02 12.90
C ILE A 34 11.71 -0.01 11.84
N ASN A 35 12.78 -0.78 12.05
CA ASN A 35 13.86 -0.90 11.07
C ASN A 35 13.39 -1.56 9.77
N THR A 36 12.56 -2.60 9.84
CA THR A 36 11.93 -3.20 8.67
C THR A 36 11.09 -2.18 7.91
N ILE A 37 10.23 -1.42 8.61
CA ILE A 37 9.41 -0.37 8.00
C ILE A 37 10.28 0.70 7.35
N LYS A 38 11.35 1.16 8.02
CA LYS A 38 12.29 2.12 7.44
C LYS A 38 12.91 1.60 6.15
N ILE A 39 13.33 0.33 6.11
CA ILE A 39 13.89 -0.29 4.90
C ILE A 39 12.84 -0.35 3.79
N GLU A 40 11.59 -0.73 4.10
CA GLU A 40 10.49 -0.76 3.13
C GLU A 40 10.11 0.62 2.61
N LEU A 41 10.16 1.64 3.46
CA LEU A 41 9.93 3.03 3.07
C LEU A 41 11.10 3.59 2.25
N SER A 42 12.35 3.29 2.60
CA SER A 42 13.53 3.70 1.82
C SER A 42 13.62 3.03 0.44
N LYS A 43 12.93 1.90 0.26
CA LYS A 43 12.74 1.27 -1.06
C LYS A 43 11.71 1.98 -1.94
N ARG A 44 11.02 3.00 -1.42
CA ARG A 44 10.18 3.91 -2.22
C ARG A 44 11.05 5.11 -2.62
N PRO A 45 11.60 5.16 -3.84
CA PRO A 45 12.27 6.36 -4.29
C PRO A 45 11.20 7.44 -4.50
N GLY A 46 11.35 8.57 -3.81
CA GLY A 46 10.55 9.77 -4.04
C GLY A 46 9.31 9.89 -3.15
N GLU A 47 9.38 10.86 -2.24
CA GLU A 47 8.20 11.49 -1.65
C GLU A 47 7.32 12.03 -2.77
N ILE A 48 6.25 11.31 -3.08
CA ILE A 48 5.12 11.90 -3.77
C ILE A 48 4.00 11.85 -2.74
N ALA A 49 3.66 13.03 -2.22
CA ALA A 49 2.55 13.19 -1.30
C ALA A 49 1.32 12.46 -1.88
N PRO A 50 0.50 11.77 -1.06
CA PRO A 50 -0.64 10.97 -1.55
C PRO A 50 -1.61 11.72 -2.49
N SER A 51 -1.57 13.06 -2.51
CA SER A 51 -2.37 13.95 -3.35
C SER A 51 -1.81 14.25 -4.74
N GLU A 52 -0.57 13.88 -5.05
CA GLU A 52 0.12 14.31 -6.28
C GLU A 52 -0.06 13.35 -7.49
N PRO A 53 -0.04 12.01 -7.38
CA PRO A 53 -0.10 11.12 -8.56
C PRO A 53 -1.41 11.27 -9.34
N TRP A 54 -2.52 11.43 -8.61
CA TRP A 54 -3.84 11.69 -9.19
C TRP A 54 -3.95 13.07 -9.85
N ARG A 55 -3.13 14.05 -9.45
CA ARG A 55 -3.06 15.38 -10.11
C ARG A 55 -2.22 15.34 -11.37
N ILE A 56 -1.15 14.52 -11.38
CA ILE A 56 -0.27 14.32 -12.54
C ILE A 56 -1.01 13.59 -13.67
N ILE A 57 -1.85 12.61 -13.32
CA ILE A 57 -2.73 11.93 -14.29
C ILE A 57 -4.03 12.69 -14.56
N GLY A 58 -4.56 13.38 -13.56
CA GLY A 58 -5.67 14.33 -13.70
C GLY A 58 -6.99 13.74 -14.21
N GLU A 59 -7.78 14.59 -14.87
CA GLU A 59 -9.13 14.36 -15.41
C GLU A 59 -9.20 13.28 -16.52
N LEU A 60 -8.05 12.72 -16.93
CA LEU A 60 -7.97 11.64 -17.90
C LEU A 60 -8.52 10.32 -17.35
N LEU A 61 -8.68 10.21 -16.02
CA LEU A 61 -9.27 9.06 -15.35
C LEU A 61 -10.59 9.42 -14.62
N PRO A 62 -11.59 8.53 -14.64
CA PRO A 62 -11.66 7.34 -15.48
C PRO A 62 -11.88 7.72 -16.95
N ALA A 63 -11.27 6.97 -17.88
CA ALA A 63 -11.57 7.11 -19.29
C ALA A 63 -12.98 6.55 -19.56
N MET A 64 -13.97 7.45 -19.64
CA MET A 64 -15.38 7.09 -19.81
C MET A 64 -15.73 6.75 -21.27
N GLU A 65 -14.96 7.26 -22.21
CA GLU A 65 -15.16 7.08 -23.65
C GLU A 65 -13.94 6.42 -24.30
N ILE A 66 -14.18 5.66 -25.39
CA ILE A 66 -13.11 4.92 -26.08
C ILE A 66 -12.01 5.84 -26.62
N ASN A 67 -12.36 7.03 -27.12
CA ASN A 67 -11.39 7.98 -27.65
C ASN A 67 -10.46 8.51 -26.54
N LYS A 68 -11.01 8.81 -25.36
CA LYS A 68 -10.23 9.22 -24.18
C LYS A 68 -9.33 8.09 -23.68
N PHE A 69 -9.78 6.84 -23.80
CA PHE A 69 -8.95 5.68 -23.45
C PHE A 69 -7.76 5.50 -24.41
N LEU A 70 -7.97 5.68 -25.72
CA LEU A 70 -6.91 5.60 -26.71
C LEU A 70 -5.90 6.75 -26.54
N GLU A 71 -6.38 7.96 -26.29
CA GLU A 71 -5.54 9.13 -25.98
C GLU A 71 -4.69 8.89 -24.73
N LEU A 72 -5.29 8.36 -23.66
CA LEU A 72 -4.56 7.96 -22.46
C LEU A 72 -3.46 6.93 -22.77
N ASN A 73 -3.76 5.93 -23.60
CA ASN A 73 -2.78 4.89 -23.96
C ASN A 73 -1.59 5.46 -24.76
N GLU A 74 -1.85 6.40 -25.67
CA GLU A 74 -0.80 7.09 -26.43
C GLU A 74 0.07 7.97 -25.52
N ILE A 75 -0.54 8.72 -24.61
CA ILE A 75 0.16 9.55 -23.62
C ILE A 75 1.04 8.66 -22.73
N LEU A 76 0.50 7.57 -22.18
CA LEU A 76 1.26 6.64 -21.33
C LEU A 76 2.40 5.92 -22.07
N SER A 77 2.36 5.87 -23.40
CA SER A 77 3.41 5.29 -24.23
C SER A 77 4.59 6.25 -24.47
N THR A 78 4.39 7.55 -24.25
CA THR A 78 5.35 8.61 -24.58
C THR A 78 5.80 9.42 -23.37
N ASP A 79 4.99 9.46 -22.30
CA ASP A 79 5.22 10.25 -21.09
C ASP A 79 5.55 9.34 -19.90
N SER A 80 6.84 9.24 -19.57
CA SER A 80 7.33 8.42 -18.45
C SER A 80 6.86 8.92 -17.10
N GLU A 81 6.65 10.23 -16.94
CA GLU A 81 6.21 10.82 -15.67
C GLU A 81 4.76 10.41 -15.36
N LYS A 82 3.88 10.47 -16.37
CA LYS A 82 2.51 9.96 -16.25
C LYS A 82 2.48 8.45 -16.09
N GLN A 83 3.37 7.71 -16.75
CA GLN A 83 3.47 6.26 -16.56
C GLN A 83 3.84 5.90 -15.12
N ASP A 84 4.79 6.62 -14.52
CA ASP A 84 5.22 6.38 -13.15
C ASP A 84 4.18 6.84 -12.12
N ALA A 85 3.48 7.94 -12.39
CA ALA A 85 2.32 8.33 -11.60
C ALA A 85 1.22 7.25 -11.60
N LEU A 86 0.99 6.59 -12.75
CA LEU A 86 -0.02 5.53 -12.86
C LEU A 86 0.36 4.30 -12.04
N LYS A 87 1.64 3.89 -12.11
CA LYS A 87 2.16 2.78 -11.30
C LYS A 87 2.03 3.07 -9.81
N GLN A 88 2.30 4.31 -9.39
CA GLN A 88 2.14 4.72 -7.99
C GLN A 88 0.68 4.67 -7.54
N ILE A 89 -0.26 5.11 -8.40
CA ILE A 89 -1.69 4.95 -8.13
C ILE A 89 -2.03 3.47 -7.88
N PHE A 90 -1.57 2.56 -8.74
CA PHE A 90 -1.83 1.13 -8.55
C PHE A 90 -1.27 0.61 -7.23
N GLN A 91 -0.04 0.98 -6.90
CA GLN A 91 0.59 0.59 -5.64
C GLN A 91 -0.17 1.12 -4.41
N LEU A 92 -0.65 2.36 -4.45
CA LEU A 92 -1.45 2.94 -3.37
C LEU A 92 -2.80 2.23 -3.22
N GLU A 93 -3.43 1.85 -4.33
CA GLU A 93 -4.74 1.19 -4.33
C GLU A 93 -4.68 -0.27 -3.87
N THR A 94 -3.52 -0.93 -3.97
CA THR A 94 -3.35 -2.36 -3.64
C THR A 94 -2.46 -2.59 -2.43
N ILE A 95 -2.05 -1.53 -1.73
CA ILE A 95 -1.15 -1.62 -0.58
C ILE A 95 -1.71 -2.56 0.51
N GLY A 96 -0.89 -3.53 0.91
CA GLY A 96 -1.24 -4.50 1.95
C GLY A 96 -2.28 -5.55 1.54
N SER A 97 -2.74 -5.55 0.29
CA SER A 97 -3.64 -6.57 -0.23
C SER A 97 -2.86 -7.82 -0.65
N THR A 98 -3.47 -8.99 -0.41
CA THR A 98 -2.97 -10.29 -0.87
C THR A 98 -3.87 -10.91 -1.94
N ASN A 99 -4.95 -10.22 -2.32
CA ASN A 99 -5.93 -10.71 -3.28
C ASN A 99 -5.84 -9.94 -4.59
N TYR A 100 -4.98 -10.45 -5.49
CA TYR A 100 -4.74 -9.87 -6.80
C TYR A 100 -6.02 -9.71 -7.65
N ALA A 101 -6.96 -10.64 -7.57
CA ALA A 101 -8.20 -10.56 -8.36
C ALA A 101 -9.10 -9.39 -7.89
N ALA A 102 -9.19 -9.18 -6.58
CA ALA A 102 -9.90 -8.06 -6.01
C ALA A 102 -9.22 -6.72 -6.34
N ASP A 103 -7.89 -6.69 -6.29
CA ASP A 103 -7.06 -5.54 -6.61
C ASP A 103 -7.18 -5.10 -8.07
N ILE A 104 -7.12 -6.06 -9.00
CA ILE A 104 -7.32 -5.79 -10.43
C ILE A 104 -8.71 -5.19 -10.67
N ASN A 105 -9.76 -5.75 -10.08
CA ASN A 105 -11.12 -5.24 -10.23
C ASN A 105 -11.26 -3.81 -9.66
N LYS A 106 -10.61 -3.55 -8.52
CA LYS A 106 -10.58 -2.22 -7.89
C LYS A 106 -9.88 -1.20 -8.78
N ILE A 107 -8.72 -1.55 -9.34
CA ILE A 107 -7.96 -0.68 -10.26
C ILE A 107 -8.75 -0.42 -11.54
N LEU A 108 -9.31 -1.46 -12.18
CA LEU A 108 -10.02 -1.34 -13.45
C LEU A 108 -11.24 -0.40 -13.36
N LYS A 109 -11.98 -0.45 -12.25
CA LYS A 109 -13.11 0.46 -11.99
C LYS A 109 -12.70 1.92 -11.83
N LYS A 110 -11.45 2.18 -11.43
CA LYS A 110 -10.90 3.54 -11.31
C LYS A 110 -10.28 4.04 -12.62
N LEU A 111 -9.87 3.13 -13.50
CA LEU A 111 -9.21 3.48 -14.75
C LEU A 111 -10.16 3.73 -15.92
N ILE A 112 -11.14 2.85 -16.10
CA ILE A 112 -11.97 2.84 -17.30
C ILE A 112 -13.44 2.70 -16.92
N GLY A 113 -14.27 3.48 -17.62
CA GLY A 113 -15.71 3.37 -17.53
C GLY A 113 -16.21 2.01 -18.01
N LYS A 114 -17.41 1.62 -17.55
CA LYS A 114 -18.02 0.33 -17.91
C LYS A 114 -18.24 0.19 -19.43
N GLU A 115 -18.50 1.29 -20.13
CA GLU A 115 -18.68 1.32 -21.59
C GLU A 115 -17.39 0.96 -22.33
N VAL A 116 -16.25 1.51 -21.89
CA VAL A 116 -14.92 1.16 -22.42
C VAL A 116 -14.56 -0.29 -22.10
N GLN A 117 -14.87 -0.77 -20.88
CA GLN A 117 -14.65 -2.17 -20.49
C GLN A 117 -15.39 -3.18 -21.40
N LEU A 118 -16.58 -2.82 -21.87
CA LEU A 118 -17.38 -3.68 -22.77
C LEU A 118 -16.83 -3.71 -24.19
N LEU A 119 -16.12 -2.66 -24.61
CA LEU A 119 -15.57 -2.54 -25.96
C LEU A 119 -14.12 -3.02 -26.03
N TYR A 120 -13.38 -3.00 -24.92
CA TYR A 120 -11.96 -3.31 -24.86
C TYR A 120 -11.68 -4.25 -23.69
N SER A 121 -11.49 -5.55 -23.98
CA SER A 121 -11.04 -6.49 -22.96
C SER A 121 -9.60 -6.14 -22.54
N GLY A 122 -9.24 -6.38 -21.28
CA GLY A 122 -7.92 -6.08 -20.70
C GLY A 122 -6.71 -6.74 -21.39
N CYS A 123 -6.92 -7.50 -22.47
CA CYS A 123 -5.91 -8.09 -23.33
C CYS A 123 -5.78 -7.40 -24.71
N GLY A 124 -6.37 -6.21 -24.90
CA GLY A 124 -6.29 -5.47 -26.16
C GLY A 124 -7.17 -6.04 -27.29
N ARG A 125 -8.12 -6.92 -26.96
CA ARG A 125 -9.07 -7.48 -27.93
C ARG A 125 -10.44 -6.83 -27.76
N MET A 126 -11.05 -6.42 -28.87
CA MET A 126 -12.46 -6.02 -28.86
C MET A 126 -13.30 -7.19 -28.38
N ALA A 127 -14.12 -6.98 -27.34
CA ALA A 127 -14.89 -8.07 -26.74
C ALA A 127 -16.13 -8.44 -27.57
N ASN A 128 -16.48 -7.65 -28.59
CA ASN A 128 -17.51 -7.95 -29.58
C ASN A 128 -17.00 -7.60 -30.98
N GLY A 129 -16.41 -8.60 -31.64
CA GLY A 129 -16.10 -8.64 -33.06
C GLY A 129 -16.43 -10.03 -33.58
#